data_AF-A0A967N7M1-F1
#
_entry.id   AF-A0A967N7M1-F1
#
_cell.length_a   1.000
_cell.length_b   1.000
_cell.length_c   1.000
_cell.angle_alpha   90.00
_cell.angle_beta   90.00
_cell.angle_gamma   90.00
#
_symmetry.space_group_name_H-M   'P 1'
#
loop_
_entity.id
_entity.type
_entity.pdbx_description
1 polymer ?
#
loop_
_entity_poly.entity_id
_entity_poly.type
_entity_poly.pdbx_seq_one_letter_code
_entity_poly.pdbx_strand_id
1 'polypeptide(L)' 'AMGVDRTWELEETSEEGRREAVLELTRGRGADVIVEATGNPAAIPEGFGLLRDGGTYVIAGHYTDAGPVSINPHADINR' A
#
# COMPACT_ATOMS: atom_id res chain seq x y z
N ALA A 1 6.14 18.80 10.77
CA ALA A 1 5.93 17.64 9.88
C ALA A 1 7.18 16.77 9.92
N MET A 2 7.04 15.44 10.05
CA MET A 2 8.17 14.50 10.10
C MET A 2 8.70 14.12 8.71
N GLY A 3 8.83 15.09 7.79
CA GLY A 3 9.33 14.86 6.43
C GLY A 3 8.32 14.27 5.44
N VAL A 4 7.02 14.46 5.67
CA VAL A 4 5.94 13.95 4.81
C VAL A 4 5.43 15.05 3.87
N ASP A 5 5.35 14.76 2.57
CA ASP A 5 4.83 15.68 1.54
C ASP A 5 3.31 15.60 1.33
N ARG A 6 2.72 14.41 1.55
CA ARG A 6 1.31 14.11 1.30
C ARG A 6 0.76 13.18 2.38
N THR A 7 -0.49 13.41 2.75
CA THR A 7 -1.22 12.60 3.73
C THR A 7 -2.68 12.52 3.27
N TRP A 8 -3.29 11.35 3.43
CA TRP A 8 -4.68 11.09 3.08
C TRP A 8 -5.39 10.48 4.28
N GLU A 9 -6.57 10.98 4.59
CA GLU A 9 -7.44 10.43 5.63
C GLU A 9 -8.24 9.26 5.05
N LEU A 10 -8.31 8.13 5.77
CA LEU A 10 -8.95 6.92 5.25
C LEU A 10 -10.48 7.08 5.15
N GLU A 11 -11.07 7.84 6.06
CA GLU A 11 -12.50 8.11 6.12
C GLU A 11 -12.98 9.05 5.01
N GLU A 12 -12.07 9.87 4.46
CA GLU A 12 -12.38 10.86 3.43
C GLU A 12 -11.95 10.43 2.03
N THR A 13 -11.19 9.33 1.91
CA THR A 13 -10.65 8.87 0.63
C THR A 13 -11.02 7.42 0.34
N SER A 14 -11.25 7.10 -0.93
CA SER A 14 -11.38 5.72 -1.39
C SER A 14 -10.02 5.12 -1.71
N GLU A 15 -9.91 3.79 -1.70
CA GLU A 15 -8.71 3.06 -2.14
C GLU A 15 -8.30 3.45 -3.56
N GLU A 16 -9.27 3.50 -4.50
CA GLU A 16 -9.00 3.91 -5.88
C GLU A 16 -8.51 5.37 -5.95
N GLY A 17 -9.12 6.28 -5.18
CA GLY A 17 -8.69 7.68 -5.16
C GLY A 17 -7.25 7.84 -4.63
N ARG A 18 -6.87 7.08 -3.60
CA ARG A 18 -5.49 7.04 -3.11
C ARG A 18 -4.55 6.45 -4.15
N ARG A 19 -4.98 5.40 -4.86
CA ARG A 19 -4.22 4.78 -5.96
C ARG A 19 -3.97 5.76 -7.11
N GLU A 20 -5.00 6.44 -7.59
CA GLU A 20 -4.87 7.46 -8.62
C GLU A 20 -3.90 8.58 -8.20
N ALA A 21 -4.01 9.05 -6.96
CA ALA A 21 -3.12 10.09 -6.43
C ALA A 21 -1.65 9.60 -6.37
N VAL A 22 -1.40 8.37 -5.93
CA VAL A 22 -0.05 7.78 -5.96
C VAL A 22 0.47 7.66 -7.38
N LEU A 23 -0.35 7.22 -8.34
CA LEU A 23 0.04 7.14 -9.74
C LEU A 23 0.38 8.51 -10.32
N GLU A 24 -0.40 9.55 -10.03
CA GLU A 24 -0.11 10.92 -10.46
C GLU A 24 1.25 11.39 -9.93
N LEU A 25 1.53 11.17 -8.64
CA LEU A 25 2.79 11.54 -8.00
C LEU A 25 3.99 10.75 -8.53
N THR A 26 3.77 9.54 -9.01
CA THR A 26 4.84 8.59 -9.43
C THR A 26 4.96 8.45 -10.95
N ARG A 27 4.30 9.33 -11.72
CA ARG A 27 4.29 9.32 -13.20
C ARG A 27 3.72 8.01 -13.77
N GLY A 28 2.67 7.51 -13.14
CA GLY A 28 1.94 6.31 -13.52
C GLY A 28 2.61 4.99 -13.14
N ARG A 29 3.71 5.01 -12.38
CA ARG A 29 4.48 3.79 -12.08
C ARG A 29 4.00 3.06 -10.82
N GLY A 30 3.53 3.80 -9.81
CA GLY A 30 3.31 3.28 -8.46
C GLY A 30 4.52 3.55 -7.55
N ALA A 31 4.35 3.25 -6.27
CA ALA A 31 5.36 3.46 -5.24
C ALA A 31 6.55 2.49 -5.41
N ASP A 32 7.77 2.99 -5.22
CA ASP A 32 8.98 2.16 -5.24
C ASP A 32 9.06 1.25 -4.00
N VAL A 33 8.62 1.76 -2.85
CA VAL A 33 8.60 1.07 -1.56
C VAL A 33 7.28 1.38 -0.86
N ILE A 34 6.63 0.34 -0.31
CA ILE A 34 5.50 0.46 0.61
C ILE A 34 5.92 -0.03 1.98
N VAL A 35 5.50 0.69 3.02
CA VAL A 35 5.67 0.30 4.43
C VAL A 35 4.30 0.21 5.08
N GLU A 36 3.86 -1.00 5.40
CA GLU A 36 2.67 -1.25 6.20
C GLU A 36 3.08 -1.27 7.69
N ALA A 37 2.49 -0.35 8.46
CA ALA A 37 2.78 -0.17 9.88
C ALA A 37 1.49 0.02 10.72
N THR A 38 0.36 -0.40 10.18
CA THR A 38 -0.99 -0.25 10.76
C THR A 38 -1.39 -1.45 11.61
N GLY A 39 -0.94 -2.66 11.23
CA GLY A 39 -1.41 -3.91 11.81
C GLY A 39 -2.81 -4.32 11.34
N ASN A 40 -3.41 -3.62 10.38
CA ASN A 40 -4.71 -3.94 9.80
C ASN A 40 -4.54 -4.83 8.55
N PRO A 41 -5.06 -6.08 8.54
CA PRO A 41 -4.86 -7.00 7.41
C PRO A 41 -5.40 -6.46 6.08
N ALA A 42 -6.42 -5.60 6.11
CA ALA A 42 -6.98 -4.99 4.91
C ALA A 42 -6.02 -4.00 4.21
N ALA A 43 -5.00 -3.49 4.91
CA ALA A 43 -4.00 -2.60 4.32
C ALA A 43 -3.03 -3.34 3.37
N ILE A 44 -2.89 -4.66 3.51
CA ILE A 44 -1.96 -5.46 2.70
C ILE A 44 -2.38 -5.46 1.22
N PRO A 45 -3.62 -5.88 0.84
CA PRO A 45 -4.05 -5.87 -0.55
C PRO A 45 -4.06 -4.48 -1.18
N GLU A 46 -4.51 -3.46 -0.44
CA GLU A 46 -4.49 -2.08 -0.93
C GLU A 46 -3.06 -1.65 -1.27
N GLY A 47 -2.10 -1.89 -0.36
CA GLY A 47 -0.72 -1.50 -0.58
C GLY A 47 -0.08 -2.17 -1.82
N PHE A 48 -0.47 -3.41 -2.15
CA PHE A 48 -0.01 -4.05 -3.39
C PHE A 48 -0.55 -3.33 -4.63
N GLY A 49 -1.78 -2.82 -4.57
CA GLY A 49 -2.36 -1.98 -5.62
C GLY A 49 -1.67 -0.63 -5.82
N LEU A 50 -0.92 -0.16 -4.81
CA LEU A 50 -0.12 1.07 -4.85
C LEU A 50 1.34 0.84 -5.26
N LEU A 51 1.85 -0.39 -5.12
CA LEU A 51 3.23 -0.75 -5.40
C LEU A 51 3.48 -0.88 -6.90
N ARG A 52 4.64 -0.44 -7.38
CA ARG A 52 5.06 -0.70 -8.77
C ARG A 52 5.46 -2.16 -8.97
N ASP A 53 5.45 -2.60 -10.23
CA ASP A 53 6.07 -3.87 -10.63
C ASP A 53 7.56 -3.86 -10.24
N GLY A 54 8.01 -4.94 -9.57
CA GLY A 54 9.36 -5.07 -9.01
C GLY A 54 9.67 -4.13 -7.83
N GLY A 55 8.66 -3.58 -7.17
CA GLY A 55 8.80 -2.76 -5.96
C GLY A 55 9.11 -3.58 -4.70
N THR A 56 9.30 -2.91 -3.57
CA THR A 56 9.48 -3.57 -2.25
C THR A 56 8.31 -3.27 -1.32
N TYR A 57 7.69 -4.31 -0.78
CA TYR A 57 6.68 -4.19 0.25
C TYR A 57 7.26 -4.64 1.60
N VAL A 58 7.25 -3.76 2.60
CA VAL A 58 7.66 -4.05 3.98
C VAL A 58 6.43 -4.11 4.88
N ILE A 59 6.19 -5.26 5.50
CA ILE A 59 5.13 -5.44 6.50
C ILE A 59 5.78 -5.40 7.88
N ALA A 60 5.41 -4.40 8.68
CA ALA A 60 5.96 -4.18 10.01
C ALA A 60 4.88 -4.02 11.10
N GLY A 61 3.61 -3.83 10.72
CA GLY A 61 2.53 -3.48 11.67
C GLY A 61 1.90 -4.67 12.41
N HIS A 62 2.02 -5.89 11.91
CA HIS A 62 1.34 -7.06 12.47
C HIS A 62 2.08 -7.71 13.66
N TYR A 63 2.12 -7.01 14.79
CA TYR A 63 2.72 -7.53 16.03
C TYR A 63 1.88 -8.63 16.70
N THR A 64 0.56 -8.58 16.53
CA THR A 64 -0.41 -9.55 17.04
C THR A 64 -1.16 -10.22 15.90
N ASP A 65 -1.77 -11.38 16.16
CA ASP A 65 -2.63 -12.05 15.20
C ASP A 65 -3.94 -11.26 14.99
N ALA A 66 -4.06 -10.62 13.82
CA ALA A 66 -5.24 -9.87 13.39
C ALA A 66 -6.11 -10.67 12.41
N GLY A 67 -5.80 -11.96 12.19
CA GLY A 67 -6.46 -12.81 11.22
C GLY A 67 -5.82 -12.81 9.84
N PRO A 68 -6.25 -13.73 8.95
CA PRO A 68 -5.64 -13.92 7.65
C PRO A 68 -6.09 -12.85 6.63
N VAL A 69 -5.24 -12.64 5.62
CA VAL A 69 -5.59 -11.93 4.38
C VAL A 69 -5.11 -12.73 3.17
N SER A 70 -5.91 -12.69 2.09
CA SER A 70 -5.58 -13.36 0.84
C SER A 70 -4.66 -12.52 -0.02
N ILE A 71 -3.64 -13.15 -0.60
CA ILE A 71 -2.76 -12.58 -1.61
C ILE A 71 -2.69 -13.54 -2.80
N ASN A 72 -2.51 -12.99 -3.99
CA ASN A 72 -2.23 -13.73 -5.21
C ASN A 72 -0.74 -13.54 -5.58
N PRO A 73 0.12 -14.55 -5.38
CA PRO A 73 1.56 -14.40 -5.63
C PRO A 73 1.91 -14.02 -7.07
N HIS A 74 1.10 -14.38 -8.06
CA HIS A 74 1.34 -13.95 -9.44
C HIS A 74 0.92 -12.50 -9.65
N ALA A 75 -0.30 -12.14 -9.24
CA ALA A 75 -0.85 -10.82 -9.52
C ALA A 75 -0.24 -9.71 -8.66
N ASP A 76 0.11 -10.01 -7.40
CA ASP A 76 0.50 -9.03 -6.39
C ASP A 76 2.02 -8.95 -6.17
N ILE A 77 2.78 -10.00 -6.52
CA ILE A 77 4.23 -10.08 -6.27
C ILE A 77 5.04 -10.19 -7.56
N ASN A 78 4.66 -11.11 -8.46
CA ASN A 78 5.48 -11.48 -9.62
C ASN A 78 4.98 -10.92 -10.96
N ARG A 79 4.17 -9.87 -10.96
CA ARG A 79 3.67 -9.25 -12.19
C ARG A 79 4.81 -8.69 -13.05
#